data_AF-A0A371MY07-F1
#
_entry.id   AF-A0A371MY07-F1
#
_cell.length_a   1.000
_cell.length_b   1.000
_cell.length_c   1.000
_cell.angle_alpha   90.00
_cell.angle_beta   90.00
_cell.angle_gamma   90.00
#
_symmetry.space_group_name_H-M   'P 1'
#
loop_
_entity.id
_entity.type
_entity.pdbx_description
1 polymer ?
#
loop_
_entity_poly.entity_id
_entity_poly.type
_entity_poly.pdbx_seq_one_letter_code
_entity_poly.pdbx_strand_id
1 'polypeptide(L)'
;MTLAALLVVASISFGVGPGVVSAADPFSVEIDAPDDLSTNGNQTIAVTVTNNNDTTLPSPIVEVPISSPVALPDGAEDAVYVNDTTDLRDADVRGSTISTGDALFITGEEVPPRESRTYHFNVTVSSAGTTSLTADVRSMYNEQNNNVRTTEQLVVSGVGTVNASVIDNDENAVSGAAVVIDGLNQAASVSERVLEGDHTVSASLPNAPEFTVGVGISETASVTFVDGDNSIQPVAYVGEEPTPVGNSTSESDGNAETPVNTTVSVTISKTDGTVVYDIAPPVDKPLRGNGVATTDANLVDQTTVDGETRVRLNETDVGTQVTVEFEGYELGNADLDDNVDEDDASTIAQAASSGSDAAYGDVNGDGQVNGIDAMLVQQYSENNRDADYTIGGA
;
A
#
# COMPACT_ATOMS: atom_id res chain seq x y z
N MET A 1 3.12 -11.81 -10.99
CA MET A 1 4.07 -12.84 -10.50
C MET A 1 5.05 -12.14 -9.57
N THR A 2 4.72 -12.06 -8.29
CA THR A 2 5.51 -11.32 -7.31
C THR A 2 6.27 -12.33 -6.45
N LEU A 3 7.59 -12.26 -6.55
CA LEU A 3 8.52 -13.10 -5.81
C LEU A 3 8.71 -12.47 -4.43
N ALA A 4 7.94 -12.92 -3.44
CA ALA A 4 8.17 -12.54 -2.05
C ALA A 4 9.53 -13.09 -1.61
N ALA A 5 10.51 -12.21 -1.43
CA ALA A 5 11.82 -12.55 -0.91
C ALA A 5 11.69 -12.81 0.59
N LEU A 6 11.46 -14.08 0.94
CA LEU A 6 11.58 -14.60 2.29
C LEU A 6 13.04 -14.45 2.73
N LEU A 7 13.37 -13.35 3.42
CA LEU A 7 14.67 -13.13 4.03
C LEU A 7 14.78 -14.03 5.27
N VAL A 8 15.17 -15.29 5.06
CA VAL A 8 15.53 -16.20 6.15
C VAL A 8 16.86 -15.71 6.72
N VAL A 9 16.81 -14.96 7.83
CA VAL A 9 18.00 -14.66 8.63
C VAL A 9 18.41 -15.97 9.31
N ALA A 10 19.29 -16.72 8.65
CA ALA A 10 19.98 -17.82 9.28
C ALA A 10 20.90 -17.24 10.36
N SER A 11 20.66 -17.60 11.61
CA SER A 11 21.59 -17.37 12.72
C SER A 11 22.92 -18.08 12.40
N ILE A 12 23.89 -17.32 11.86
CA ILE A 12 25.24 -17.81 11.61
C ILE A 12 25.96 -17.88 12.96
N SER A 13 25.84 -19.02 13.63
CA SER A 13 26.76 -19.39 14.69
C SER A 13 28.16 -19.58 14.10
N PHE A 14 29.08 -18.64 14.34
CA PHE A 14 30.48 -18.78 13.95
C PHE A 14 31.13 -19.93 14.73
N GLY A 15 31.28 -21.07 14.07
CA GLY A 15 32.08 -22.19 14.57
C GLY A 15 33.57 -21.85 14.54
N VAL A 16 34.12 -21.55 15.71
CA VAL A 16 35.57 -21.43 15.95
C VAL A 16 36.23 -22.82 15.84
N GLY A 17 37.43 -22.87 15.24
CA GLY A 17 38.18 -24.09 14.87
C GLY A 17 38.61 -25.04 16.02
N PRO A 18 39.42 -26.08 15.71
CA PRO A 18 39.62 -27.24 16.58
C PRO A 18 40.39 -26.93 17.87
N GLY A 19 39.62 -26.69 18.94
CA GLY A 19 39.69 -27.28 20.29
C GLY A 19 41.04 -27.53 20.95
N VAL A 20 41.48 -26.55 21.75
CA VAL A 20 41.91 -26.86 23.13
C VAL A 20 40.62 -27.25 23.87
N VAL A 21 40.57 -28.40 24.53
CA VAL A 21 39.39 -28.80 25.32
C VAL A 21 39.34 -27.88 26.54
N SER A 22 38.70 -26.72 26.45
CA SER A 22 38.38 -25.94 27.64
C SER A 22 37.36 -26.76 28.44
N ALA A 23 37.50 -26.75 29.77
CA ALA A 23 36.41 -27.24 30.60
C ALA A 23 35.13 -26.49 30.18
N ALA A 24 34.03 -27.22 30.01
CA ALA A 24 32.74 -26.60 29.72
C ALA A 24 32.42 -25.61 30.85
N ASP A 25 31.98 -24.41 30.50
CA ASP A 25 31.62 -23.41 31.49
C ASP A 25 30.49 -23.94 32.39
N PRO A 26 30.54 -23.65 33.71
CA PRO A 26 29.61 -24.21 34.69
C PRO A 26 28.14 -23.86 34.40
N PHE A 27 27.91 -22.79 33.64
CA PHE A 27 26.61 -22.38 33.12
C PHE A 27 26.81 -21.64 31.79
N SER A 28 25.74 -21.40 31.06
CA SER A 28 25.74 -20.61 29.82
C SER A 28 24.63 -19.56 29.85
N VAL A 29 24.81 -18.51 29.05
CA VAL A 29 23.90 -17.37 28.98
C VAL A 29 23.56 -17.12 27.52
N GLU A 30 22.28 -16.89 27.26
CA GLU A 30 21.74 -16.55 25.94
C GLU A 30 20.86 -15.31 26.07
N ILE A 31 20.91 -14.44 25.08
CA ILE A 31 20.02 -13.28 24.96
C ILE A 31 19.13 -13.56 23.77
N ASP A 32 17.82 -13.43 23.96
CA ASP A 32 16.82 -13.60 22.93
C ASP A 32 15.97 -12.33 22.83
N ALA A 33 15.75 -11.87 21.61
CA ALA A 33 15.01 -10.66 21.30
C ALA A 33 13.88 -11.02 20.32
N PRO A 34 12.75 -10.29 20.36
CA PRO A 34 11.65 -10.59 19.47
C PRO A 34 12.07 -10.35 18.01
N ASP A 35 11.57 -11.18 17.09
CA ASP A 35 11.87 -11.08 15.65
C ASP A 35 11.48 -9.72 15.05
N ASP A 36 10.50 -9.04 15.67
CA ASP A 36 9.98 -7.72 15.30
C ASP A 36 10.48 -6.59 16.22
N LEU A 37 11.66 -6.78 16.84
CA LEU A 37 12.30 -5.76 17.66
C LEU A 37 12.37 -4.43 16.91
N SER A 38 11.72 -3.40 17.44
CA SER A 38 11.61 -2.12 16.75
C SER A 38 11.78 -0.92 17.67
N THR A 39 11.88 0.25 17.06
CA THR A 39 11.83 1.54 17.75
C THR A 39 10.41 1.93 18.23
N ASN A 40 9.41 1.03 18.08
CA ASN A 40 8.04 1.29 18.49
C ASN A 40 7.75 0.77 19.91
N GLY A 41 7.58 1.68 20.86
CA GLY A 41 7.14 1.33 22.21
C GLY A 41 8.12 0.43 22.98
N ASN A 42 7.57 -0.35 23.92
CA ASN A 42 8.33 -1.26 24.77
C ASN A 42 8.47 -2.63 24.10
N GLN A 43 9.68 -3.18 24.16
CA GLN A 43 10.06 -4.45 23.56
C GLN A 43 10.54 -5.39 24.66
N THR A 44 10.07 -6.64 24.70
CA THR A 44 10.46 -7.58 25.76
C THR A 44 11.68 -8.39 25.32
N ILE A 45 12.79 -8.27 26.03
CA ILE A 45 14.00 -9.08 25.85
C ILE A 45 14.02 -10.21 26.87
N ALA A 46 14.57 -11.36 26.48
CA ALA A 46 14.77 -12.50 27.34
C ALA A 46 16.26 -12.79 27.55
N VAL A 47 16.66 -13.11 28.77
CA VAL A 47 17.98 -13.64 29.10
C VAL A 47 17.82 -15.01 29.72
N THR A 48 18.33 -16.04 29.05
CA THR A 48 18.26 -17.43 29.51
C THR A 48 19.57 -17.83 30.15
N VAL A 49 19.50 -18.25 31.42
CA VAL A 49 20.62 -18.80 32.18
C VAL A 49 20.45 -20.32 32.27
N THR A 50 21.40 -21.07 31.70
CA THR A 50 21.38 -22.54 31.70
C THR A 50 22.48 -23.08 32.60
N ASN A 51 22.13 -23.91 33.57
CA ASN A 51 23.09 -24.54 34.45
C ASN A 51 23.60 -25.86 33.83
N ASN A 52 24.88 -25.88 33.43
CA ASN A 52 25.49 -27.02 32.76
C ASN A 52 26.06 -28.05 33.73
N ASN A 53 26.05 -27.76 35.04
CA ASN A 53 26.58 -28.64 36.07
C ASN A 53 25.55 -29.65 36.57
N ASP A 54 26.06 -30.61 37.34
CA ASP A 54 25.26 -31.58 38.11
C ASP A 54 24.85 -31.06 39.51
N THR A 55 25.22 -29.82 39.83
CA THR A 55 24.86 -29.13 41.07
C THR A 55 24.08 -27.86 40.76
N THR A 56 23.14 -27.52 41.64
CA THR A 56 22.41 -26.26 41.64
C THR A 56 23.32 -25.03 41.46
N LEU A 57 22.88 -24.05 40.66
CA LEU A 57 23.41 -22.70 40.64
C LEU A 57 22.54 -21.79 41.55
N PRO A 58 23.04 -21.43 42.75
CA PRO A 58 22.23 -20.69 43.72
C PRO A 58 22.14 -19.21 43.34
N SER A 59 20.92 -18.73 43.11
CA SER A 59 20.55 -17.32 42.90
C SER A 59 21.58 -16.51 42.09
N PRO A 60 21.68 -16.74 40.77
CA PRO A 60 22.58 -15.97 39.93
C PRO A 60 22.15 -14.50 39.91
N ILE A 61 23.12 -13.60 39.78
CA ILE A 61 22.88 -12.19 39.45
C ILE A 61 23.06 -12.05 37.94
N VAL A 62 22.02 -11.60 37.26
CA VAL A 62 22.07 -11.23 35.84
C VAL A 62 22.27 -9.72 35.75
N GLU A 63 23.38 -9.29 35.17
CA GLU A 63 23.66 -7.90 34.89
C GLU A 63 23.55 -7.66 33.39
N VAL A 64 22.66 -6.75 32.99
CA VAL A 64 22.46 -6.33 31.61
C VAL A 64 22.84 -4.86 31.49
N PRO A 65 24.05 -4.52 31.04
CA PRO A 65 24.40 -3.13 30.79
C PRO A 65 23.51 -2.48 29.73
N ILE A 66 23.04 -1.28 30.04
CA ILE A 66 22.13 -0.53 29.19
C ILE A 66 22.89 0.65 28.60
N SER A 67 22.95 0.68 27.27
CA SER A 67 23.63 1.75 26.53
C SER A 67 22.86 2.07 25.26
N SER A 68 22.88 3.35 24.89
CA SER A 68 22.31 3.86 23.64
C SER A 68 22.68 2.96 22.46
N PRO A 69 21.72 2.58 21.60
CA PRO A 69 20.34 3.08 21.54
C PRO A 69 19.32 2.38 22.45
N VAL A 70 19.71 1.35 23.20
CA VAL A 70 18.82 0.61 24.12
C VAL A 70 18.69 1.37 25.44
N ALA A 71 17.47 1.52 25.93
CA ALA A 71 17.14 2.13 27.21
C ALA A 71 16.09 1.29 27.96
N LEU A 72 15.97 1.48 29.26
CA LEU A 72 14.89 0.90 30.06
C LEU A 72 13.71 1.89 30.11
N PRO A 73 12.46 1.45 29.90
CA PRO A 73 11.31 2.28 30.19
C PRO A 73 11.21 2.59 31.70
N ASP A 74 10.50 3.66 32.06
CA ASP A 74 10.27 4.01 33.47
C ASP A 74 9.59 2.83 34.21
N GLY A 75 10.18 2.41 35.33
CA GLY A 75 9.70 1.28 36.14
C GLY A 75 9.97 -0.10 35.52
N ALA A 76 10.93 -0.23 34.60
CA ALA A 76 11.31 -1.52 34.00
C ALA A 76 11.68 -2.57 35.06
N GLU A 77 12.28 -2.15 36.17
CA GLU A 77 12.66 -2.99 37.31
C GLU A 77 11.47 -3.66 38.00
N ASP A 78 10.28 -3.02 38.00
CA ASP A 78 9.06 -3.56 38.61
C ASP A 78 8.37 -4.63 37.74
N ALA A 79 8.78 -4.74 36.47
CA ALA A 79 8.15 -5.58 35.46
C ALA A 79 9.02 -6.78 35.03
N VAL A 80 10.09 -7.08 35.77
CA VAL A 80 10.97 -8.22 35.49
C VAL A 80 10.32 -9.51 35.99
N TYR A 81 10.25 -10.54 35.16
CA TYR A 81 9.66 -11.83 35.51
C TYR A 81 10.49 -13.01 35.00
N VAL A 82 10.29 -14.19 35.58
CA VAL A 82 10.96 -15.44 35.14
C VAL A 82 9.95 -16.46 34.63
N ASN A 83 10.19 -17.03 33.46
CA ASN A 83 9.36 -18.04 32.78
C ASN A 83 7.91 -17.61 32.44
N ASP A 84 7.14 -17.09 33.40
CA ASP A 84 5.80 -16.53 33.24
C ASP A 84 5.66 -15.17 33.94
N THR A 85 4.68 -14.37 33.52
CA THR A 85 4.48 -12.99 33.99
C THR A 85 4.01 -12.87 35.44
N THR A 86 3.75 -13.99 36.12
CA THR A 86 3.29 -13.99 37.52
C THR A 86 4.42 -14.18 38.52
N ASP A 87 5.57 -14.69 38.07
CA ASP A 87 6.76 -14.87 38.90
C ASP A 87 7.71 -13.68 38.77
N LEU A 88 7.33 -12.55 39.39
CA LEU A 88 8.12 -11.33 39.43
C LEU A 88 9.46 -11.55 40.14
N ARG A 89 10.49 -10.86 39.65
CA ARG A 89 11.85 -10.90 40.19
C ARG A 89 12.28 -9.52 40.66
N ASP A 90 13.04 -9.53 41.76
CA ASP A 90 13.66 -8.32 42.27
C ASP A 90 14.74 -7.85 41.30
N ALA A 91 14.60 -6.61 40.82
CA ALA A 91 15.54 -5.99 39.92
C ALA A 91 15.84 -4.55 40.35
N ASP A 92 17.02 -4.06 39.99
CA ASP A 92 17.48 -2.72 40.35
C ASP A 92 18.33 -2.13 39.21
N VAL A 93 18.22 -0.82 39.00
CA VAL A 93 19.00 -0.08 38.01
C VAL A 93 20.10 0.69 38.74
N ARG A 94 21.34 0.34 38.44
CA ARG A 94 22.52 0.97 39.07
C ARG A 94 23.72 0.93 38.12
N GLY A 95 24.81 1.57 38.51
CA GLY A 95 26.04 1.59 37.71
C GLY A 95 26.53 0.19 37.35
N SER A 96 26.76 -0.02 36.05
CA SER A 96 27.32 -1.25 35.49
C SER A 96 28.69 -1.56 36.11
N THR A 97 28.93 -2.85 36.40
CA THR A 97 30.22 -3.36 36.89
C THR A 97 31.14 -3.79 35.74
N ILE A 98 30.59 -3.98 34.54
CA ILE A 98 31.33 -4.50 33.39
C ILE A 98 31.44 -3.52 32.21
N SER A 99 30.73 -2.40 32.26
CA SER A 99 30.77 -1.34 31.26
C SER A 99 30.58 0.03 31.92
N THR A 100 30.59 1.10 31.13
CA THR A 100 30.25 2.45 31.60
C THR A 100 28.75 2.70 31.46
N GLY A 101 28.14 3.32 32.47
CA GLY A 101 26.70 3.66 32.47
C GLY A 101 25.91 2.81 33.45
N ASP A 102 24.60 2.78 33.29
CA ASP A 102 23.69 1.99 34.12
C ASP A 102 23.52 0.57 33.56
N ALA A 103 23.15 -0.36 34.42
CA ALA A 103 22.78 -1.72 34.08
C ALA A 103 21.55 -2.14 34.87
N LEU A 104 20.73 -3.00 34.27
CA LEU A 104 19.68 -3.73 34.97
C LEU A 104 20.32 -4.91 35.70
N PHE A 105 20.13 -4.99 37.02
CA PHE A 105 20.55 -6.14 37.82
C PHE A 105 19.33 -6.92 38.24
N ILE A 106 19.23 -8.17 37.80
CA ILE A 106 18.14 -9.07 38.15
C ILE A 106 18.66 -10.09 39.16
N THR A 107 18.01 -10.18 40.32
CA THR A 107 18.29 -11.23 41.29
C THR A 107 17.57 -12.50 40.85
N GLY A 108 18.34 -13.46 40.35
CA GLY A 108 17.83 -14.70 39.81
C GLY A 108 17.38 -15.69 40.87
N GLU A 109 16.46 -16.56 40.47
CA GLU A 109 16.12 -17.77 41.21
C GLU A 109 17.20 -18.84 41.06
N GLU A 110 17.22 -19.79 42.00
CA GLU A 110 17.97 -21.03 41.86
C GLU A 110 17.73 -21.70 40.49
N VAL A 111 18.83 -22.03 39.79
CA VAL A 111 18.80 -22.79 38.55
C VAL A 111 19.22 -24.24 38.84
N PRO A 112 18.30 -25.21 38.81
CA PRO A 112 18.62 -26.60 39.10
C PRO A 112 19.66 -27.19 38.13
N PRO A 113 20.30 -28.32 38.49
CA PRO A 113 21.22 -29.01 37.60
C PRO A 113 20.59 -29.31 36.25
N ARG A 114 21.28 -28.98 35.15
CA ARG A 114 20.83 -29.26 33.77
C ARG A 114 19.51 -28.59 33.38
N GLU A 115 19.10 -27.54 34.09
CA GLU A 115 17.91 -26.75 33.80
C GLU A 115 18.26 -25.31 33.42
N SER A 116 17.26 -24.56 32.95
CA SER A 116 17.38 -23.17 32.53
C SER A 116 16.32 -22.30 33.19
N ARG A 117 16.64 -21.02 33.38
CA ARG A 117 15.69 -19.98 33.78
C ARG A 117 15.78 -18.81 32.80
N THR A 118 14.63 -18.32 32.35
CA THR A 118 14.56 -17.21 31.39
C THR A 118 13.96 -15.99 32.05
N TYR A 119 14.73 -14.91 32.12
CA TYR A 119 14.35 -13.64 32.70
C TYR A 119 13.92 -12.68 31.61
N HIS A 120 12.72 -12.13 31.73
CA HIS A 120 12.15 -11.21 30.76
C HIS A 120 12.10 -9.79 31.35
N PHE A 121 12.45 -8.80 30.54
CA PHE A 121 12.35 -7.39 30.89
C PHE A 121 12.09 -6.54 29.66
N ASN A 122 11.49 -5.37 29.87
CA ASN A 122 11.18 -4.45 28.78
C ASN A 122 12.33 -3.49 28.54
N VAL A 123 12.56 -3.19 27.26
CA VAL A 123 13.48 -2.15 26.78
C VAL A 123 12.73 -1.23 25.81
N THR A 124 13.29 -0.05 25.60
CA THR A 124 12.97 0.82 24.47
C THR A 124 14.22 0.97 23.61
N VAL A 125 14.04 1.15 22.31
CA VAL A 125 15.15 1.37 21.39
C VAL A 125 14.95 2.66 20.63
N SER A 126 15.93 3.55 20.72
CA SER A 126 15.85 4.92 20.20
C SER A 126 16.29 5.08 18.75
N SER A 127 16.98 4.08 18.17
CA SER A 127 17.40 4.09 16.77
C SER A 127 17.32 2.72 16.13
N ALA A 128 16.92 2.68 14.86
CA ALA A 128 16.95 1.49 14.03
C ALA A 128 18.38 1.08 13.63
N GLY A 129 18.52 -0.12 13.09
CA GLY A 129 19.77 -0.72 12.64
C GLY A 129 20.29 -1.79 13.58
N THR A 130 21.59 -2.10 13.48
CA THR A 130 22.21 -3.12 14.33
C THR A 130 22.75 -2.51 15.62
N THR A 131 22.35 -3.08 16.75
CA THR A 131 22.93 -2.79 18.07
C THR A 131 23.41 -4.09 18.73
N SER A 132 24.09 -4.00 19.87
CA SER A 132 24.47 -5.16 20.66
C SER A 132 23.97 -5.03 22.08
N LEU A 133 23.46 -6.12 22.63
CA LEU A 133 23.12 -6.22 24.04
C LEU A 133 24.04 -7.23 24.71
N THR A 134 24.50 -6.92 25.93
CA THR A 134 25.38 -7.80 26.71
C THR A 134 24.68 -8.24 27.97
N ALA A 135 24.86 -9.50 28.35
CA ALA A 135 24.41 -10.04 29.62
C ALA A 135 25.61 -10.72 30.29
N ASP A 136 25.86 -10.39 31.56
CA ASP A 136 26.87 -11.01 32.41
C ASP A 136 26.17 -11.67 33.59
N VAL A 137 26.44 -12.96 33.76
CA VAL A 137 25.80 -13.76 34.81
C VAL A 137 26.88 -14.28 35.74
N ARG A 138 26.65 -14.08 37.03
CA ARG A 138 27.55 -14.53 38.10
C ARG A 138 26.76 -15.12 39.25
N SER A 139 27.32 -16.13 39.89
CA SER A 139 26.76 -16.69 41.13
C SER A 139 26.86 -15.66 42.27
N MET A 140 25.76 -15.41 42.99
CA MET A 140 25.76 -14.44 44.10
C MET A 140 26.74 -14.80 45.23
N TYR A 141 26.98 -16.09 45.46
CA TYR A 141 27.78 -16.59 46.59
C TYR A 141 29.18 -17.05 46.22
N ASN A 142 29.65 -16.84 44.98
CA ASN A 142 30.96 -17.34 44.55
C ASN A 142 31.96 -16.20 44.34
N GLU A 143 33.05 -16.23 45.11
CA GLU A 143 34.17 -15.28 45.04
C GLU A 143 35.22 -15.64 43.97
N GLN A 144 35.08 -16.80 43.31
CA GLN A 144 35.98 -17.22 42.23
C GLN A 144 35.31 -16.98 40.88
N ASN A 145 35.81 -15.98 40.14
CA ASN A 145 35.70 -15.59 38.71
C ASN A 145 34.95 -16.50 37.69
N ASN A 146 33.83 -17.10 38.07
CA ASN A 146 32.96 -17.87 37.20
C ASN A 146 31.85 -16.95 36.74
N ASN A 147 32.20 -15.86 36.04
CA ASN A 147 31.23 -15.06 35.33
C ASN A 147 31.17 -15.53 33.88
N VAL A 148 29.96 -15.71 33.36
CA VAL A 148 29.75 -16.03 31.95
C VAL A 148 29.08 -14.83 31.32
N ARG A 149 29.65 -14.38 30.21
CA ARG A 149 29.19 -13.22 29.48
C ARG A 149 28.84 -13.62 28.06
N THR A 150 27.72 -13.12 27.59
CA THR A 150 27.35 -13.19 26.18
C THR A 150 27.01 -11.80 25.67
N THR A 151 27.23 -11.60 24.38
CA THR A 151 26.84 -10.39 23.66
C THR A 151 26.13 -10.81 22.39
N GLU A 152 24.91 -10.34 22.21
CA GLU A 152 24.08 -10.66 21.04
C GLU A 152 23.92 -9.43 20.16
N GLN A 153 23.92 -9.63 18.84
CA GLN A 153 23.63 -8.56 17.88
C GLN A 153 22.13 -8.52 17.62
N LEU A 154 21.52 -7.38 17.94
CA LEU A 154 20.10 -7.15 17.75
C LEU A 154 19.90 -6.33 16.46
N VAL A 155 18.98 -6.78 15.61
CA VAL A 155 18.52 -6.01 14.44
C VAL A 155 17.24 -5.29 14.85
N VAL A 156 17.25 -3.97 14.81
CA VAL A 156 16.15 -3.13 15.27
C VAL A 156 15.50 -2.49 14.05
N SER A 157 14.24 -2.80 13.81
CA SER A 157 13.44 -2.16 12.78
C SER A 157 13.11 -0.72 13.15
N GLY A 158 13.24 0.15 12.15
CA GLY A 158 12.70 1.49 12.24
C GLY A 158 11.19 1.52 12.09
N VAL A 159 10.68 2.73 12.18
CA VAL A 159 9.27 3.05 11.99
C VAL A 159 9.15 4.31 11.18
N GLY A 160 8.09 4.39 10.38
CA GLY A 160 7.63 5.62 9.77
C GLY A 160 6.16 5.85 10.08
N THR A 161 5.52 6.68 9.27
CA THR A 161 4.11 7.04 9.41
C THR A 161 3.36 6.83 8.11
N VAL A 162 2.17 6.24 8.18
CA VAL A 162 1.20 6.26 7.08
C VAL A 162 0.09 7.22 7.45
N ASN A 163 -0.02 8.30 6.68
CA ASN A 163 -1.18 9.17 6.69
C ASN A 163 -2.14 8.70 5.61
N ALA A 164 -3.38 8.44 5.97
CA ALA A 164 -4.36 8.03 4.99
C ALA A 164 -5.73 8.63 5.28
N SER A 165 -6.45 8.98 4.22
CA SER A 165 -7.76 9.63 4.34
C SER A 165 -8.72 9.24 3.22
N VAL A 166 -10.00 9.21 3.56
CA VAL A 166 -11.12 9.14 2.63
C VAL A 166 -11.86 10.46 2.68
N ILE A 167 -11.81 11.22 1.58
CA ILE A 167 -12.40 12.56 1.46
C ILE A 167 -13.46 12.61 0.35
N ASP A 168 -14.36 13.58 0.41
CA ASP A 168 -15.24 13.94 -0.70
C ASP A 168 -14.58 14.98 -1.63
N ASN A 169 -15.29 15.37 -2.69
CA ASN A 169 -14.85 16.40 -3.65
C ASN A 169 -14.67 17.80 -3.03
N ASP A 170 -15.18 18.03 -1.82
CA ASP A 170 -15.05 19.28 -1.06
C ASP A 170 -13.98 19.15 0.06
N GLU A 171 -13.12 18.12 -0.02
CA GLU A 171 -12.06 17.78 0.94
C GLU A 171 -12.54 17.41 2.36
N ASN A 172 -13.83 17.08 2.54
CA ASN A 172 -14.36 16.66 3.84
C ASN A 172 -14.24 15.16 4.02
N ALA A 173 -13.98 14.71 5.25
CA ALA A 173 -13.92 13.29 5.57
C ALA A 173 -15.29 12.61 5.34
N VAL A 174 -15.28 11.50 4.61
CA VAL A 174 -16.50 10.75 4.27
C VAL A 174 -17.02 9.96 5.47
N SER A 175 -18.27 10.21 5.86
CA SER A 175 -18.89 9.56 7.01
C SER A 175 -19.12 8.06 6.77
N GLY A 176 -18.67 7.22 7.71
CA GLY A 176 -18.83 5.77 7.61
C GLY A 176 -17.81 5.06 6.72
N ALA A 177 -16.92 5.82 6.07
CA ALA A 177 -15.76 5.27 5.40
C ALA A 177 -14.63 4.97 6.41
N ALA A 178 -13.77 4.02 6.04
CA ALA A 178 -12.60 3.61 6.79
C ALA A 178 -11.43 3.44 5.83
N VAL A 179 -10.24 3.83 6.27
CA VAL A 179 -8.99 3.36 5.65
C VAL A 179 -8.69 1.96 6.19
N VAL A 180 -8.09 1.11 5.36
CA VAL A 180 -7.57 -0.20 5.77
C VAL A 180 -6.06 -0.20 5.56
N ILE A 181 -5.29 -0.38 6.65
CA ILE A 181 -3.82 -0.48 6.61
C ILE A 181 -3.45 -1.91 7.02
N ASP A 182 -2.79 -2.64 6.13
CA ASP A 182 -2.40 -4.05 6.30
C ASP A 182 -3.56 -4.96 6.77
N GLY A 183 -4.76 -4.71 6.23
CA GLY A 183 -5.98 -5.45 6.56
C GLY A 183 -6.69 -5.02 7.84
N LEU A 184 -6.16 -4.01 8.56
CA LEU A 184 -6.78 -3.46 9.77
C LEU A 184 -7.60 -2.20 9.44
N ASN A 185 -8.89 -2.24 9.76
CA ASN A 185 -9.78 -1.08 9.60
C ASN A 185 -9.41 0.02 10.59
N GLN A 186 -9.30 1.23 10.06
CA GLN A 186 -9.02 2.46 10.78
C GLN A 186 -10.18 3.46 10.64
N ALA A 187 -10.01 4.66 11.17
CA ALA A 187 -10.92 5.76 10.91
C ALA A 187 -10.86 6.24 9.45
N ALA A 188 -11.81 7.08 9.03
CA ALA A 188 -11.82 7.71 7.71
C ALA A 188 -10.57 8.56 7.44
N SER A 189 -9.95 9.10 8.49
CA SER A 189 -8.65 9.76 8.42
C SER A 189 -7.78 9.27 9.58
N VAL A 190 -6.58 8.80 9.26
CA VAL A 190 -5.67 8.17 10.21
C VAL A 190 -4.23 8.63 9.96
N SER A 191 -3.47 8.73 11.05
CA SER A 191 -2.01 8.88 11.04
C SER A 191 -1.47 7.76 11.93
N GLU A 192 -1.02 6.68 11.30
CA GLU A 192 -0.61 5.44 11.98
C GLU A 192 0.91 5.28 11.91
N ARG A 193 1.51 4.93 13.06
CA ARG A 193 2.94 4.60 13.12
C ARG A 193 3.13 3.13 12.77
N VAL A 194 3.83 2.87 11.68
CA VAL A 194 4.06 1.52 11.15
C VAL A 194 5.55 1.20 11.17
N LEU A 195 5.89 -0.09 11.13
CA LEU A 195 7.28 -0.53 10.94
C LEU A 195 7.81 -0.04 9.59
N GLU A 196 9.13 0.03 9.41
CA GLU A 196 9.67 0.30 8.09
C GLU A 196 9.37 -0.86 7.12
N GLY A 197 9.09 -0.54 5.86
CA GLY A 197 8.79 -1.54 4.83
C GLY A 197 7.61 -1.15 3.93
N ASP A 198 7.11 -2.15 3.20
CA ASP A 198 5.97 -1.99 2.30
C ASP A 198 4.66 -2.24 3.06
N HIS A 199 3.73 -1.30 2.96
CA HIS A 199 2.40 -1.36 3.59
C HIS A 199 1.30 -1.33 2.55
N THR A 200 0.28 -2.14 2.76
CA THR A 200 -0.91 -2.16 1.90
C THR A 200 -1.95 -1.20 2.45
N VAL A 201 -2.39 -0.26 1.63
CA VAL A 201 -3.38 0.76 2.00
C VAL A 201 -4.55 0.72 1.01
N SER A 202 -5.76 0.57 1.54
CA SER A 202 -7.02 0.61 0.78
C SER A 202 -8.10 1.38 1.57
N ALA A 203 -9.29 1.52 0.99
CA ALA A 203 -10.43 2.17 1.63
C ALA A 203 -11.68 1.31 1.56
N SER A 204 -12.58 1.47 2.53
CA SER A 204 -13.89 0.81 2.56
C SER A 204 -14.92 1.46 1.63
N LEU A 205 -14.46 2.04 0.52
CA LEU A 205 -15.33 2.56 -0.53
C LEU A 205 -15.54 1.47 -1.60
N PRO A 206 -16.72 1.42 -2.24
CA PRO A 206 -16.92 0.58 -3.41
C PRO A 206 -15.85 0.86 -4.45
N ASN A 207 -15.22 -0.19 -4.96
CA ASN A 207 -14.22 -0.12 -6.01
C ASN A 207 -13.03 0.81 -5.70
N ALA A 208 -12.71 1.13 -4.44
CA ALA A 208 -11.47 1.84 -4.16
C ALA A 208 -10.25 1.02 -4.61
N PRO A 209 -9.25 1.64 -5.28
CA PRO A 209 -8.01 0.95 -5.60
C PRO A 209 -7.22 0.61 -4.33
N GLU A 210 -6.24 -0.28 -4.47
CA GLU A 210 -5.27 -0.61 -3.41
C GLU A 210 -3.88 -0.10 -3.80
N PHE A 211 -3.16 0.43 -2.82
CA PHE A 211 -1.77 0.86 -2.95
C PHE A 211 -0.85 0.04 -2.06
N THR A 212 0.34 -0.22 -2.56
CA THR A 212 1.48 -0.62 -1.73
C THR A 212 2.40 0.59 -1.63
N VAL A 213 2.61 1.09 -0.40
CA VAL A 213 3.47 2.23 -0.13
C VAL A 213 4.68 1.80 0.70
N GLY A 214 5.87 2.18 0.25
CA GLY A 214 7.10 2.00 1.01
C GLY A 214 7.22 3.09 2.06
N VAL A 215 7.54 2.71 3.30
CA VAL A 215 7.72 3.61 4.44
C VAL A 215 9.10 3.38 5.02
N GLY A 216 10.00 4.36 4.89
CA GLY A 216 11.30 4.34 5.54
C GLY A 216 11.26 4.85 6.99
N ILE A 217 12.43 4.80 7.62
CA ILE A 217 12.65 5.26 9.00
C ILE A 217 12.39 6.77 9.09
N SER A 218 11.45 7.16 9.95
CA SER A 218 11.00 8.56 10.13
C SER A 218 10.44 9.20 8.86
N GLU A 219 10.10 8.41 7.84
CA GLU A 219 9.43 8.88 6.64
C GLU A 219 7.93 8.87 6.83
N THR A 220 7.22 9.61 5.97
CA THR A 220 5.77 9.66 5.96
C THR A 220 5.27 9.36 4.56
N ALA A 221 4.46 8.32 4.42
CA ALA A 221 3.70 8.07 3.21
C ALA A 221 2.27 8.63 3.38
N SER A 222 1.76 9.28 2.35
CA SER A 222 0.40 9.84 2.35
C SER A 222 -0.43 9.19 1.25
N VAL A 223 -1.62 8.68 1.58
CA VAL A 223 -2.57 8.07 0.64
C VAL A 223 -3.95 8.67 0.83
N THR A 224 -4.52 9.24 -0.22
CA THR A 224 -5.86 9.81 -0.20
C THR A 224 -6.77 9.04 -1.15
N PHE A 225 -7.97 8.70 -0.67
CA PHE A 225 -9.07 8.17 -1.46
C PHE A 225 -10.15 9.23 -1.56
N VAL A 226 -10.77 9.35 -2.73
CA VAL A 226 -11.78 10.37 -3.02
C VAL A 226 -13.09 9.66 -3.35
N ASP A 227 -14.14 9.96 -2.58
CA ASP A 227 -15.52 9.58 -2.85
C ASP A 227 -16.19 10.73 -3.60
N GLY A 228 -16.40 10.57 -4.89
CA GLY A 228 -17.01 11.61 -5.72
C GLY A 228 -17.88 11.02 -6.81
N ASP A 229 -18.67 11.86 -7.46
CA ASP A 229 -19.59 11.50 -8.54
C ASP A 229 -19.27 12.21 -9.88
N ASN A 230 -18.11 12.85 -10.00
CA ASN A 230 -17.75 13.59 -11.20
C ASN A 230 -17.23 12.66 -12.31
N SER A 231 -17.63 12.97 -13.56
CA SER A 231 -17.22 12.26 -14.77
C SER A 231 -15.70 12.15 -15.00
N ILE A 232 -14.90 13.05 -14.41
CA ILE A 232 -13.44 13.01 -14.47
C ILE A 232 -12.91 13.51 -13.13
N GLN A 233 -12.43 12.61 -12.28
CA GLN A 233 -11.87 12.96 -10.97
C GLN A 233 -10.83 11.92 -10.52
N PRO A 234 -9.85 12.31 -9.69
CA PRO A 234 -9.02 11.33 -9.03
C PRO A 234 -9.90 10.53 -8.07
N VAL A 235 -9.77 9.20 -8.07
CA VAL A 235 -10.43 8.33 -7.08
C VAL A 235 -9.49 7.95 -5.95
N ALA A 236 -8.17 7.99 -6.20
CA ALA A 236 -7.18 7.92 -5.14
C ALA A 236 -5.80 8.36 -5.62
N TYR A 237 -4.94 8.74 -4.68
CA TYR A 237 -3.57 9.13 -4.96
C TYR A 237 -2.62 8.95 -3.78
N VAL A 238 -1.33 8.75 -4.08
CA VAL A 238 -0.22 8.73 -3.13
C VAL A 238 0.59 10.02 -3.29
N GLY A 239 0.96 10.67 -2.20
CA GLY A 239 1.73 11.93 -2.25
C GLY A 239 0.85 13.18 -2.33
N GLU A 240 1.27 14.18 -3.09
CA GLU A 240 0.58 15.47 -3.24
C GLU A 240 -0.73 15.34 -4.04
N GLU A 241 -1.69 16.24 -3.87
CA GLU A 241 -2.92 16.19 -4.66
C GLU A 241 -2.64 16.45 -6.16
N PRO A 242 -3.16 15.61 -7.07
CA PRO A 242 -3.02 15.86 -8.51
C PRO A 242 -3.81 17.11 -8.91
N THR A 243 -3.21 17.98 -9.73
CA THR A 243 -3.93 19.16 -10.25
C THR A 243 -4.47 18.89 -11.65
N PRO A 244 -5.79 18.88 -11.87
CA PRO A 244 -6.34 18.87 -13.22
C PRO A 244 -6.08 20.22 -13.89
N VAL A 245 -5.46 20.18 -15.07
CA VAL A 245 -5.07 21.38 -15.83
C VAL A 245 -6.15 21.76 -16.86
N GLY A 246 -6.93 20.79 -17.31
CA GLY A 246 -8.05 20.99 -18.22
C GLY A 246 -8.60 19.68 -18.77
N ASN A 247 -9.80 19.72 -19.32
CA ASN A 247 -10.43 18.62 -20.03
C ASN A 247 -11.06 19.10 -21.36
N SER A 248 -11.20 18.19 -22.30
CA SER A 248 -11.91 18.42 -23.56
C SER A 248 -12.57 17.15 -24.06
N THR A 249 -13.70 17.30 -24.72
CA THR A 249 -14.37 16.22 -25.46
C THR A 249 -14.41 16.58 -26.93
N SER A 250 -14.09 15.64 -27.81
CA SER A 250 -14.17 15.79 -29.27
C SER A 250 -14.78 14.54 -29.89
N GLU A 251 -15.41 14.69 -31.05
CA GLU A 251 -15.92 13.55 -31.84
C GLU A 251 -15.17 13.46 -33.17
N SER A 252 -15.00 12.25 -33.68
CA SER A 252 -14.57 12.03 -35.06
C SER A 252 -15.74 12.18 -36.02
N ASP A 253 -15.48 12.53 -37.28
CA ASP A 253 -16.55 12.75 -38.26
C ASP A 253 -17.37 11.48 -38.59
N GLY A 254 -16.78 10.27 -38.48
CA GLY A 254 -17.42 8.99 -38.80
C GLY A 254 -18.01 8.92 -40.22
N ASN A 255 -18.61 7.79 -40.61
CA ASN A 255 -19.44 7.64 -41.81
C ASN A 255 -20.25 6.33 -41.74
N ALA A 256 -20.91 5.91 -42.83
CA ALA A 256 -21.74 4.71 -42.83
C ALA A 256 -20.98 3.38 -42.59
N GLU A 257 -19.64 3.38 -42.70
CA GLU A 257 -18.78 2.21 -42.49
C GLU A 257 -17.80 2.37 -41.32
N THR A 258 -17.61 3.61 -40.84
CA THR A 258 -16.63 3.97 -39.81
C THR A 258 -17.36 4.60 -38.63
N PRO A 259 -17.23 4.04 -37.41
CA PRO A 259 -17.86 4.59 -36.22
C PRO A 259 -17.51 6.06 -35.96
N VAL A 260 -18.47 6.78 -35.37
CA VAL A 260 -18.24 8.09 -34.75
C VAL A 260 -17.68 7.84 -33.35
N ASN A 261 -16.37 8.01 -33.18
CA ASN A 261 -15.70 7.86 -31.90
C ASN A 261 -15.77 9.18 -31.11
N THR A 262 -15.94 9.08 -29.79
CA THR A 262 -15.86 10.23 -28.88
C THR A 262 -14.61 10.12 -28.03
N THR A 263 -13.80 11.16 -28.04
CA THR A 263 -12.52 11.22 -27.35
C THR A 263 -12.60 12.21 -26.19
N VAL A 264 -12.38 11.71 -24.97
CA VAL A 264 -12.27 12.52 -23.75
C VAL A 264 -10.79 12.66 -23.41
N SER A 265 -10.29 13.90 -23.39
CA SER A 265 -8.90 14.20 -23.01
C SER A 265 -8.87 14.96 -21.69
N VAL A 266 -7.99 14.55 -20.78
CA VAL A 266 -7.71 15.24 -19.52
C VAL A 266 -6.21 15.45 -19.38
N THR A 267 -5.80 16.66 -19.00
CA THR A 267 -4.41 16.94 -18.64
C THR A 267 -4.25 16.89 -17.13
N ILE A 268 -3.44 15.96 -16.64
CA ILE A 268 -3.20 15.69 -15.22
C ILE A 268 -1.76 16.07 -14.90
N SER A 269 -1.53 16.85 -13.84
CA SER A 269 -0.19 17.13 -13.33
C SER A 269 0.01 16.43 -11.98
N LYS A 270 1.00 15.54 -11.90
CA LYS A 270 1.38 14.83 -10.67
C LYS A 270 2.91 14.85 -10.49
N THR A 271 3.36 15.49 -9.41
CA THR A 271 4.76 15.76 -9.09
C THR A 271 5.46 14.64 -8.30
N ASP A 272 4.71 13.68 -7.76
CA ASP A 272 5.24 12.55 -7.01
C ASP A 272 4.27 11.35 -7.00
N GLY A 273 4.74 10.16 -6.62
CA GLY A 273 3.86 9.03 -6.31
C GLY A 273 3.00 8.49 -7.46
N THR A 274 1.77 8.10 -7.14
CA THR A 274 0.82 7.45 -8.07
C THR A 274 -0.54 8.12 -7.94
N VAL A 275 -1.30 8.15 -9.03
CA VAL A 275 -2.70 8.59 -9.05
C VAL A 275 -3.56 7.62 -9.85
N VAL A 276 -4.80 7.44 -9.41
CA VAL A 276 -5.84 6.67 -10.09
C VAL A 276 -6.99 7.62 -10.42
N TYR A 277 -7.39 7.65 -11.68
CA TYR A 277 -8.51 8.45 -12.18
C TYR A 277 -9.58 7.53 -12.77
N ASP A 278 -10.83 7.91 -12.56
CA ASP A 278 -11.94 7.39 -13.35
C ASP A 278 -12.38 8.43 -14.37
N ILE A 279 -12.61 7.96 -15.60
CA ILE A 279 -13.02 8.75 -16.75
C ILE A 279 -14.31 8.12 -17.28
N ALA A 280 -15.43 8.76 -16.98
CA ALA A 280 -16.75 8.31 -17.39
C ALA A 280 -16.95 8.48 -18.90
N PRO A 281 -17.72 7.59 -19.54
CA PRO A 281 -18.14 7.79 -20.91
C PRO A 281 -19.02 9.05 -21.04
N PRO A 282 -18.99 9.73 -22.20
CA PRO A 282 -19.99 10.71 -22.57
C PRO A 282 -21.40 10.12 -22.47
N VAL A 283 -22.36 10.87 -21.93
CA VAL A 283 -23.75 10.42 -21.71
C VAL A 283 -24.71 10.86 -22.82
N ASP A 284 -24.23 11.65 -23.76
CA ASP A 284 -25.01 12.28 -24.83
C ASP A 284 -25.27 11.34 -26.01
N LYS A 285 -24.48 10.28 -26.19
CA LYS A 285 -24.68 9.28 -27.25
C LYS A 285 -24.49 7.84 -26.76
N PRO A 286 -25.21 6.85 -27.31
CA PRO A 286 -24.97 5.43 -27.06
C PRO A 286 -23.58 5.01 -27.57
N LEU A 287 -22.87 4.15 -26.83
CA LEU A 287 -21.51 3.70 -27.19
C LEU A 287 -21.47 2.15 -27.31
N ARG A 288 -20.55 1.63 -28.14
CA ARG A 288 -20.37 0.18 -28.42
C ARG A 288 -19.44 -0.52 -27.42
N GLY A 289 -18.75 0.22 -26.56
CA GLY A 289 -17.80 -0.38 -25.64
C GLY A 289 -17.29 0.58 -24.56
N ASN A 290 -16.31 0.07 -23.82
CA ASN A 290 -15.58 0.86 -22.84
C ASN A 290 -14.49 1.67 -23.54
N GLY A 291 -14.10 2.78 -22.92
CA GLY A 291 -13.06 3.64 -23.44
C GLY A 291 -11.69 2.96 -23.46
N VAL A 292 -10.90 3.25 -24.49
CA VAL A 292 -9.49 2.86 -24.60
C VAL A 292 -8.62 4.07 -24.25
N ALA A 293 -7.86 3.95 -23.16
CA ALA A 293 -6.99 5.02 -22.72
C ALA A 293 -5.65 4.96 -23.44
N THR A 294 -5.19 6.13 -23.87
CA THR A 294 -3.84 6.38 -24.35
C THR A 294 -3.28 7.56 -23.57
N THR A 295 -1.96 7.61 -23.38
CA THR A 295 -1.32 8.72 -22.69
C THR A 295 0.11 8.88 -23.18
N ASP A 296 0.63 10.10 -23.07
CA ASP A 296 2.02 10.43 -23.30
C ASP A 296 2.94 10.08 -22.11
N ALA A 297 2.38 9.50 -21.05
CA ALA A 297 3.07 9.20 -19.80
C ALA A 297 3.19 7.70 -19.47
N ASN A 298 3.71 7.45 -18.27
CA ASN A 298 3.85 6.11 -17.68
C ASN A 298 2.49 5.56 -17.21
N LEU A 299 1.61 5.19 -18.16
CA LEU A 299 0.43 4.38 -17.87
C LEU A 299 0.89 3.07 -17.24
N VAL A 300 0.47 2.85 -16.00
CA VAL A 300 0.78 1.61 -15.27
C VAL A 300 -0.23 0.54 -15.65
N ASP A 301 -1.51 0.92 -15.64
CA ASP A 301 -2.62 0.02 -15.88
C ASP A 301 -3.87 0.78 -16.34
N GLN A 302 -4.74 0.07 -17.07
CA GLN A 302 -6.05 0.54 -17.48
C GLN A 302 -7.07 -0.58 -17.23
N THR A 303 -8.15 -0.24 -16.54
CA THR A 303 -9.25 -1.16 -16.26
C THR A 303 -10.61 -0.48 -16.50
N THR A 304 -11.69 -1.25 -16.45
CA THR A 304 -13.05 -0.71 -16.45
C THR A 304 -13.70 -0.99 -15.10
N VAL A 305 -14.28 0.05 -14.50
CA VAL A 305 -15.00 -0.02 -13.22
C VAL A 305 -16.34 0.67 -13.40
N ASP A 306 -17.44 -0.04 -13.17
CA ASP A 306 -18.81 0.50 -13.30
C ASP A 306 -19.12 1.21 -14.64
N GLY A 307 -18.47 0.78 -15.73
CA GLY A 307 -18.62 1.38 -17.06
C GLY A 307 -17.69 2.57 -17.34
N GLU A 308 -16.93 3.01 -16.34
CA GLU A 308 -15.93 4.08 -16.45
C GLU A 308 -14.55 3.50 -16.79
N THR A 309 -13.74 4.27 -17.50
CA THR A 309 -12.35 3.90 -17.80
C THR A 309 -11.47 4.36 -16.65
N ARG A 310 -10.92 3.41 -15.90
CA ARG A 310 -9.99 3.67 -14.81
C ARG A 310 -8.55 3.62 -15.32
N VAL A 311 -7.80 4.68 -15.08
CA VAL A 311 -6.37 4.77 -15.42
C VAL A 311 -5.52 4.92 -14.17
N ARG A 312 -4.42 4.16 -14.09
CA ARG A 312 -3.41 4.29 -13.05
C ARG A 312 -2.14 4.88 -13.64
N LEU A 313 -1.72 6.02 -13.13
CA LEU A 313 -0.56 6.78 -13.58
C LEU A 313 0.45 6.89 -12.44
N ASN A 314 1.74 6.73 -12.75
CA ASN A 314 2.81 7.15 -11.84
C ASN A 314 3.15 8.65 -12.05
N GLU A 315 4.14 9.14 -11.31
CA GLU A 315 4.75 10.47 -11.49
C GLU A 315 4.93 10.82 -12.97
N THR A 316 4.51 12.03 -13.32
CA THR A 316 4.45 12.51 -14.71
C THR A 316 5.42 13.64 -15.01
N ASP A 317 6.06 14.25 -13.99
CA ASP A 317 6.97 15.41 -14.02
C ASP A 317 6.39 16.72 -14.61
N VAL A 318 5.47 16.63 -15.57
CA VAL A 318 4.79 17.71 -16.30
C VAL A 318 3.30 17.35 -16.46
N GLY A 319 2.51 18.30 -16.98
CA GLY A 319 1.12 18.03 -17.34
C GLY A 319 1.04 16.95 -18.41
N THR A 320 0.51 15.79 -18.04
CA THR A 320 0.34 14.60 -18.87
C THR A 320 -1.04 14.57 -19.45
N GLN A 321 -1.13 14.30 -20.76
CA GLN A 321 -2.41 14.12 -21.41
C GLN A 321 -2.80 12.63 -21.33
N VAL A 322 -3.98 12.38 -20.75
CA VAL A 322 -4.68 11.10 -20.87
C VAL A 322 -5.85 11.31 -21.81
N THR A 323 -5.92 10.45 -22.83
CA THR A 323 -6.94 10.48 -23.87
C THR A 323 -7.66 9.15 -23.86
N VAL A 324 -8.96 9.16 -23.57
CA VAL A 324 -9.82 7.99 -23.61
C VAL A 324 -10.72 8.08 -24.83
N GLU A 325 -10.55 7.15 -25.76
CA GLU A 325 -11.39 7.03 -26.95
C GLU A 325 -12.50 6.01 -26.70
N PHE A 326 -13.75 6.46 -26.83
CA PHE A 326 -14.94 5.63 -26.74
C PHE A 326 -15.49 5.40 -28.14
N GLU A 327 -15.70 4.13 -28.50
CA GLU A 327 -16.26 3.75 -29.79
C GLU A 327 -17.78 3.94 -29.79
N GLY A 328 -18.28 4.77 -30.71
CA GLY A 328 -19.72 4.94 -30.96
C GLY A 328 -20.22 4.00 -32.05
N TYR A 329 -21.31 4.36 -32.72
CA TYR A 329 -21.83 3.65 -33.89
C TYR A 329 -21.50 4.39 -35.18
N GLU A 330 -21.62 3.68 -36.32
CA GLU A 330 -21.51 4.25 -37.65
C GLU A 330 -22.53 5.38 -37.85
N LEU A 331 -22.14 6.42 -38.58
CA LEU A 331 -23.04 7.53 -38.88
C LEU A 331 -24.17 7.03 -39.77
N GLY A 332 -25.41 7.16 -39.31
CA GLY A 332 -26.61 6.61 -39.93
C GLY A 332 -27.18 5.38 -39.25
N ASN A 333 -26.42 4.72 -38.35
CA ASN A 333 -26.89 3.57 -37.56
C ASN A 333 -27.79 4.06 -36.41
N ALA A 334 -29.07 4.24 -36.69
CA ALA A 334 -30.04 4.84 -35.79
C ALA A 334 -30.72 3.84 -34.87
N ASP A 335 -30.78 2.56 -35.25
CA ASP A 335 -31.36 1.51 -34.41
C ASP A 335 -30.32 0.75 -33.55
N LEU A 336 -29.03 1.06 -33.76
CA LEU A 336 -27.88 0.59 -32.98
C LEU A 336 -27.63 -0.92 -33.15
N ASP A 337 -27.85 -1.46 -34.35
CA ASP A 337 -27.72 -2.89 -34.66
C ASP A 337 -26.38 -3.32 -35.28
N ASP A 338 -25.41 -2.40 -35.32
CA ASP A 338 -24.09 -2.53 -35.97
C ASP A 338 -24.07 -2.51 -37.51
N ASN A 339 -25.19 -2.19 -38.18
CA ASN A 339 -25.25 -1.97 -39.63
C ASN A 339 -25.84 -0.60 -39.97
N VAL A 340 -25.67 -0.16 -41.22
CA VAL A 340 -26.33 1.03 -41.76
C VAL A 340 -27.16 0.62 -42.95
N ASP A 341 -28.48 0.46 -42.76
CA ASP A 341 -29.36 -0.08 -43.79
C ASP A 341 -30.76 0.58 -43.89
N GLU A 342 -31.73 -0.11 -44.48
CA GLU A 342 -33.10 0.42 -44.67
C GLU A 342 -33.90 0.55 -43.36
N ASP A 343 -33.60 -0.28 -42.35
CA ASP A 343 -34.26 -0.22 -41.05
C ASP A 343 -33.84 1.04 -40.28
N ASP A 344 -32.58 1.46 -40.41
CA ASP A 344 -32.08 2.74 -39.91
C ASP A 344 -32.77 3.94 -40.54
N ALA A 345 -32.92 3.93 -41.87
CA ALA A 345 -33.63 4.99 -42.58
C ALA A 345 -35.08 5.12 -42.07
N SER A 346 -35.74 4.00 -41.79
CA SER A 346 -37.06 3.97 -41.18
C SER A 346 -37.05 4.52 -39.75
N THR A 347 -36.04 4.16 -38.94
CA THR A 347 -35.87 4.65 -37.57
C THR A 347 -35.64 6.17 -37.53
N ILE A 348 -34.78 6.72 -38.40
CA ILE A 348 -34.55 8.16 -38.55
C ILE A 348 -35.83 8.88 -38.97
N ALA A 349 -36.55 8.35 -39.96
CA ALA A 349 -37.81 8.94 -40.43
C ALA A 349 -38.88 8.95 -39.32
N GLN A 350 -38.95 7.89 -38.52
CA GLN A 350 -39.82 7.82 -37.36
C GLN A 350 -39.42 8.89 -36.33
N ALA A 351 -38.14 8.97 -35.98
CA ALA A 351 -37.63 9.93 -35.00
C ALA A 351 -37.92 11.39 -35.39
N ALA A 352 -37.68 11.72 -36.67
CA ALA A 352 -38.00 13.03 -37.24
C ALA A 352 -39.50 13.38 -37.13
N SER A 353 -40.39 12.38 -37.25
CA SER A 353 -41.84 12.58 -37.16
C SER A 353 -42.35 12.73 -35.72
N SER A 354 -41.71 12.05 -34.77
CA SER A 354 -42.05 12.13 -33.34
C SER A 354 -41.36 13.29 -32.63
N GLY A 355 -40.36 13.93 -33.25
CA GLY A 355 -39.51 14.93 -32.61
C GLY A 355 -38.61 14.31 -31.54
N SER A 356 -38.29 13.02 -31.68
CA SER A 356 -37.29 12.33 -30.85
C SER A 356 -35.93 12.39 -31.52
N ASP A 357 -34.88 12.22 -30.73
CA ASP A 357 -33.52 12.24 -31.22
C ASP A 357 -33.09 10.84 -31.72
N ALA A 358 -32.25 10.80 -32.75
CA ALA A 358 -31.55 9.61 -33.20
C ALA A 358 -30.05 9.93 -33.19
N ALA A 359 -29.32 9.40 -32.21
CA ALA A 359 -27.98 9.86 -31.83
C ALA A 359 -26.93 9.87 -32.96
N TYR A 360 -27.14 9.05 -34.00
CA TYR A 360 -26.30 8.95 -35.20
C TYR A 360 -27.06 9.28 -36.49
N GLY A 361 -28.27 9.84 -36.39
CA GLY A 361 -29.17 10.06 -37.51
C GLY A 361 -28.96 11.35 -38.30
N ASP A 362 -28.11 12.29 -37.86
CA ASP A 362 -27.77 13.51 -38.61
C ASP A 362 -26.61 13.24 -39.57
N VAL A 363 -26.90 12.52 -40.65
CA VAL A 363 -25.86 12.05 -41.58
C VAL A 363 -25.35 13.15 -42.51
N ASN A 364 -26.03 14.30 -42.55
CA ASN A 364 -25.64 15.44 -43.39
C ASN A 364 -24.91 16.56 -42.61
N GLY A 365 -24.94 16.50 -41.27
CA GLY A 365 -24.21 17.40 -40.38
C GLY A 365 -24.79 18.81 -40.28
N ASP A 366 -26.08 19.02 -40.59
CA ASP A 366 -26.75 20.32 -40.48
C ASP A 366 -27.29 20.62 -39.07
N GLY A 367 -27.13 19.68 -38.14
CA GLY A 367 -27.59 19.75 -36.77
C GLY A 367 -29.06 19.36 -36.59
N GLN A 368 -29.71 18.78 -37.61
CA GLN A 368 -31.12 18.39 -37.56
C GLN A 368 -31.35 16.99 -38.14
N VAL A 369 -31.69 16.02 -37.29
CA VAL A 369 -32.19 14.72 -37.73
C VAL A 369 -33.58 14.87 -38.38
N ASN A 370 -33.66 14.70 -39.70
CA ASN A 370 -34.89 14.90 -40.46
C ASN A 370 -35.07 13.91 -41.62
N GLY A 371 -36.11 14.10 -42.44
CA GLY A 371 -36.43 13.21 -43.55
C GLY A 371 -35.39 13.19 -44.67
N ILE A 372 -34.53 14.23 -44.76
CA ILE A 372 -33.39 14.25 -45.67
C ILE A 372 -32.38 13.19 -45.24
N ASP A 373 -32.08 13.08 -43.95
CA ASP A 373 -31.12 12.11 -43.41
C ASP A 373 -31.58 10.67 -43.63
N ALA A 374 -32.85 10.39 -43.34
CA ALA A 374 -33.47 9.10 -43.65
C ALA A 374 -33.33 8.73 -45.14
N MET A 375 -33.53 9.71 -46.04
CA MET A 375 -33.36 9.49 -47.48
C MET A 375 -31.90 9.24 -47.86
N LEU A 376 -30.94 9.89 -47.21
CA LEU A 376 -29.51 9.68 -47.46
C LEU A 376 -29.07 8.27 -47.04
N VAL A 377 -29.52 7.81 -45.87
CA VAL A 377 -29.30 6.43 -45.40
C VAL A 377 -29.92 5.40 -46.34
N GLN A 378 -31.19 5.59 -46.75
CA GLN A 378 -31.83 4.72 -47.75
C GLN A 378 -31.07 4.69 -49.08
N GLN A 379 -30.54 5.83 -49.53
CA GLN A 379 -29.77 5.89 -50.76
C GLN A 379 -28.42 5.17 -50.64
N TYR A 380 -27.79 5.21 -49.47
CA TYR A 380 -26.60 4.41 -49.19
C TYR A 380 -26.91 2.91 -49.21
N SER A 381 -27.95 2.45 -48.50
CA SER A 381 -28.33 1.03 -48.45
C SER A 381 -28.69 0.45 -49.83
N GLU A 382 -29.23 1.28 -50.73
CA GLU A 382 -29.50 0.95 -52.13
C GLU A 382 -28.27 1.04 -53.06
N ASN A 383 -27.08 1.35 -52.54
CA ASN A 383 -25.83 1.58 -53.30
C ASN A 383 -25.91 2.76 -54.29
N ASN A 384 -26.75 3.76 -54.00
CA ASN A 384 -26.85 5.01 -54.76
C ASN A 384 -25.90 6.10 -54.23
N ARG A 385 -25.26 5.88 -53.08
CA ARG A 385 -24.26 6.75 -52.44
C ARG A 385 -23.11 5.93 -51.87
N ASP A 386 -21.97 6.59 -51.66
CA ASP A 386 -20.87 6.01 -50.89
C ASP A 386 -21.06 6.21 -49.38
N ALA A 387 -20.13 5.67 -48.59
CA ALA A 387 -20.20 5.69 -47.13
C ALA A 387 -20.25 7.11 -46.54
N ASP A 388 -19.66 8.10 -47.22
CA ASP A 388 -19.68 9.52 -46.83
C ASP A 388 -20.99 10.23 -47.23
N TYR A 389 -22.01 9.46 -47.63
CA TYR A 389 -23.29 9.95 -48.15
C TYR A 389 -23.15 10.91 -49.32
N THR A 390 -22.08 10.80 -50.11
CA THR A 390 -21.91 11.58 -51.33
C THR A 390 -22.35 10.77 -52.55
N ILE A 391 -22.56 11.47 -53.67
CA ILE A 391 -22.90 10.80 -54.92
C ILE A 391 -21.60 10.20 -55.49
N GLY A 392 -21.33 8.95 -55.11
CA GLY A 392 -20.31 8.13 -55.73
C GLY A 392 -20.67 7.83 -57.19
N GLY A 393 -19.81 8.23 -58.13
CA GLY A 393 -19.94 7.80 -59.52
C GLY A 393 -19.70 6.30 -59.63
N ALA A 394 -20.72 5.58 -60.12
CA ALA A 394 -20.70 4.14 -60.39
C ALA A 394 -19.49 3.66 -61.20
#